data_AF-A0A7U6KKR6-F1
#
_entry.id   AF-A0A7U6KKR6-F1
#
_cell.length_a   1.000
_cell.length_b   1.000
_cell.length_c   1.000
_cell.angle_alpha   90.00
_cell.angle_beta   90.00
_cell.angle_gamma   90.00
#
_symmetry.space_group_name_H-M   'P 1'
#
loop_
_entity.id
_entity.type
_entity.pdbx_description
1 polymer ?
#
loop_
_entity_poly.entity_id
_entity_poly.type
_entity_poly.pdbx_seq_one_letter_code
_entity_poly.pdbx_strand_id
1 'polypeptide(L)'
;MKNWRSYWYKTSQESKNSSIANDEVALLATRLEFFIPKLMEIMRPWQWLTYIAFWSLFLTVIERHGLSSWSDFIIKLVARTIQNGLTVIPALYLVDYLRPVFKNASIPSVSVRIVMLMMFAATVSMALVVLVLINMGLMEYDRQAFMTNLFFNTVLTGGFTIVFLLYFLRSYRELNALKLSFEYKLTAQNDLIKARTAPHFFFNTINTLVSLIESNPSKASALLQNVSVLYRASFSGEREISFEEEVALCEHYLAIESSRLADKLEVHWDLPDEDIMYDMVITALTLQSVLEKMLLNVVEMTTETIHFNIKVTWEQHRVAIQIDVELPTKTLIINHDLRQHMDFYIQADRLRAYFGQSADIQSTVTGNHITTIIDYPLQDVSL
;
A
#
# COMPACT_ATOMS: atom_id res chain seq x y z
N MET A 1 -29.64 34.05 4.08
CA MET A 1 -30.18 32.99 3.20
C MET A 1 -29.70 33.23 1.77
N LYS A 2 -28.68 32.50 1.31
CA LYS A 2 -28.32 32.32 -0.10
C LYS A 2 -27.44 31.07 -0.23
N ASN A 3 -28.08 30.01 -0.74
CA ASN A 3 -27.58 28.92 -1.59
C ASN A 3 -26.46 27.97 -1.11
N TRP A 4 -26.90 26.97 -0.35
CA TRP A 4 -26.19 25.75 0.10
C TRP A 4 -26.17 24.60 -0.94
N ARG A 5 -25.89 24.87 -2.24
CA ARG A 5 -26.09 23.85 -3.29
C ARG A 5 -24.97 23.58 -4.30
N SER A 6 -23.74 24.09 -4.13
CA SER A 6 -22.65 23.82 -5.10
C SER A 6 -21.55 22.87 -4.63
N TYR A 7 -21.57 22.35 -3.39
CA TYR A 7 -20.43 21.61 -2.82
C TYR A 7 -20.34 20.12 -3.21
N TRP A 8 -21.35 19.57 -3.91
CA TRP A 8 -21.36 18.14 -4.30
C TRP A 8 -20.75 17.84 -5.68
N TYR A 9 -20.18 18.84 -6.35
CA TYR A 9 -19.62 18.66 -7.70
C TYR A 9 -18.11 18.94 -7.81
N LYS A 10 -17.44 19.22 -6.68
CA LYS A 10 -15.99 19.50 -6.64
C LYS A 10 -15.18 18.47 -5.83
N THR A 11 -15.78 17.34 -5.49
CA THR A 11 -15.14 16.16 -4.89
C THR A 11 -14.72 15.10 -5.92
N SER A 12 -14.74 15.40 -7.22
CA SER A 12 -14.45 14.42 -8.27
C SER A 12 -13.29 14.75 -9.21
N GLN A 13 -12.57 15.86 -9.02
CA GLN A 13 -11.41 16.16 -9.86
C GLN A 13 -10.24 16.72 -9.07
N GLU A 14 -9.14 15.97 -9.17
CA GLU A 14 -7.75 16.35 -8.88
C GLU A 14 -7.25 16.18 -7.45
N SER A 15 -7.26 14.93 -6.96
CA SER A 15 -6.21 14.41 -6.06
C SER A 15 -5.04 13.82 -6.88
N LYS A 16 -4.35 14.64 -7.64
CA LYS A 16 -3.10 14.26 -8.31
C LYS A 16 -1.94 14.66 -7.39
N ASN A 17 -1.56 13.79 -6.47
CA ASN A 17 -0.19 13.67 -5.89
C ASN A 17 -0.10 12.63 -4.75
N SER A 18 -0.93 11.59 -4.75
CA SER A 18 -0.77 10.45 -3.84
C SER A 18 0.23 9.39 -4.35
N SER A 19 1.30 9.83 -5.02
CA SER A 19 1.87 9.13 -6.18
C SER A 19 2.94 8.06 -5.90
N ILE A 20 3.03 7.47 -4.70
CA ILE A 20 3.90 6.29 -4.52
C ILE A 20 3.21 5.18 -3.73
N ALA A 21 2.64 5.47 -2.55
CA ALA A 21 1.90 4.43 -1.81
C ALA A 21 0.50 4.21 -2.39
N ASN A 22 -0.25 5.27 -2.74
CA ASN A 22 -1.48 5.09 -3.49
C ASN A 22 -1.20 4.77 -4.95
N ASP A 23 -0.08 5.18 -5.54
CA ASP A 23 0.28 4.69 -6.87
C ASP A 23 0.72 3.23 -6.85
N GLU A 24 1.43 2.73 -5.84
CA GLU A 24 1.75 1.30 -5.70
C GLU A 24 0.52 0.50 -5.34
N VAL A 25 -0.35 1.00 -4.44
CA VAL A 25 -1.63 0.37 -4.12
C VAL A 25 -2.60 0.47 -5.28
N ALA A 26 -2.56 1.53 -6.10
CA ALA A 26 -3.34 1.67 -7.33
C ALA A 26 -2.71 0.90 -8.50
N LEU A 27 -1.38 0.74 -8.57
CA LEU A 27 -0.67 -0.15 -9.50
C LEU A 27 -0.96 -1.59 -9.15
N LEU A 28 -0.97 -1.92 -7.86
CA LEU A 28 -1.36 -3.22 -7.34
C LEU A 28 -2.85 -3.42 -7.59
N ALA A 29 -3.71 -2.43 -7.36
CA ALA A 29 -5.14 -2.51 -7.62
C ALA A 29 -5.44 -2.64 -9.12
N THR A 30 -4.76 -1.91 -10.01
CA THR A 30 -4.87 -2.08 -11.46
C THR A 30 -4.28 -3.40 -11.95
N ARG A 31 -3.20 -3.90 -11.32
CA ARG A 31 -2.70 -5.28 -11.53
C ARG A 31 -3.64 -6.35 -10.97
N LEU A 32 -4.50 -6.01 -10.02
CA LEU A 32 -5.45 -6.90 -9.34
C LEU A 32 -6.88 -6.77 -9.87
N GLU A 33 -7.21 -5.79 -10.72
CA GLU A 33 -8.54 -5.64 -11.34
C GLU A 33 -8.92 -6.88 -12.17
N PHE A 34 -7.93 -7.64 -12.63
CA PHE A 34 -8.12 -8.86 -13.39
C PHE A 34 -6.97 -9.84 -13.15
N PHE A 35 -7.28 -11.12 -12.90
CA PHE A 35 -6.26 -12.13 -12.54
C PHE A 35 -5.25 -12.43 -13.65
N ILE A 36 -5.56 -12.05 -14.89
CA ILE A 36 -4.61 -12.08 -16.00
C ILE A 36 -4.08 -10.66 -16.19
N PRO A 37 -2.79 -10.43 -15.96
CA PRO A 37 -2.23 -9.12 -16.14
C PRO A 37 -2.14 -8.82 -17.66
N LYS A 38 -1.91 -7.57 -18.08
CA LYS A 38 -1.83 -7.25 -19.51
C LYS A 38 -0.63 -7.93 -20.14
N LEU A 39 -0.87 -9.08 -20.77
CA LEU A 39 0.16 -10.00 -21.25
C LEU A 39 1.09 -9.33 -22.29
N MET A 40 0.50 -8.47 -23.11
CA MET A 40 1.18 -7.60 -24.07
C MET A 40 2.13 -6.57 -23.44
N GLU A 41 1.86 -6.10 -22.22
CA GLU A 41 2.67 -5.08 -21.53
C GLU A 41 3.75 -5.70 -20.64
N ILE A 42 3.58 -6.95 -20.19
CA ILE A 42 4.50 -7.61 -19.25
C ILE A 42 5.65 -8.31 -19.97
N MET A 43 5.34 -8.99 -21.06
CA MET A 43 6.34 -9.74 -21.79
C MET A 43 6.98 -8.87 -22.87
N ARG A 44 8.31 -8.79 -22.85
CA ARG A 44 9.05 -8.09 -23.89
C ARG A 44 8.86 -8.84 -25.23
N PRO A 45 8.85 -8.16 -26.40
CA PRO A 45 8.56 -8.78 -27.70
C PRO A 45 9.39 -10.03 -28.04
N TRP A 46 10.68 -10.03 -27.68
CA TRP A 46 11.57 -11.20 -27.85
C TRP A 46 11.13 -12.45 -27.07
N GLN A 47 10.50 -12.30 -25.90
CA GLN A 47 10.00 -13.43 -25.11
C GLN A 47 8.79 -14.11 -25.78
N TRP A 48 7.99 -13.34 -26.53
CA TRP A 48 6.93 -13.92 -27.36
C TRP A 48 7.51 -14.69 -28.54
N LEU A 49 8.57 -14.19 -29.16
CA LEU A 49 9.27 -14.89 -30.24
C LEU A 49 9.90 -16.20 -29.75
N THR A 50 10.52 -16.21 -28.58
CA THR A 50 11.09 -17.45 -28.01
C THR A 50 10.00 -18.45 -27.64
N TYR A 51 8.87 -17.99 -27.09
CA TYR A 51 7.72 -18.85 -26.82
C TYR A 51 7.18 -19.48 -28.11
N ILE A 52 6.89 -18.67 -29.13
CA ILE A 52 6.37 -19.15 -30.41
C ILE A 52 7.36 -20.13 -31.06
N ALA A 53 8.66 -19.81 -31.08
CA ALA A 53 9.69 -20.67 -31.64
C ALA A 53 9.79 -22.01 -30.90
N PHE A 54 9.82 -21.98 -29.56
CA PHE A 54 9.88 -23.18 -28.73
C PHE A 54 8.69 -24.10 -28.97
N TRP A 55 7.47 -23.57 -28.95
CA TRP A 55 6.26 -24.37 -29.15
C TRP A 55 6.13 -24.92 -30.56
N SER A 56 6.55 -24.14 -31.55
CA SER A 56 6.57 -24.59 -32.95
C SER A 56 7.55 -25.73 -33.14
N LEU A 57 8.73 -25.65 -32.53
CA LEU A 57 9.70 -26.74 -32.52
C LEU A 57 9.16 -27.97 -31.81
N PHE A 58 8.58 -27.80 -30.61
CA PHE A 58 8.02 -28.90 -29.81
C PHE A 58 6.95 -29.69 -30.57
N LEU A 59 5.97 -29.00 -31.18
CA LEU A 59 4.92 -29.65 -31.96
C LEU A 59 5.47 -30.35 -33.21
N THR A 60 6.42 -29.73 -33.91
CA THR A 60 7.02 -30.31 -35.11
C THR A 60 7.83 -31.58 -34.78
N VAL A 61 8.47 -31.62 -33.60
CA VAL A 61 9.22 -32.80 -33.13
C VAL A 61 8.26 -33.93 -32.74
N ILE A 62 7.14 -33.64 -32.10
CA ILE A 62 6.12 -34.66 -31.75
C ILE A 62 5.55 -35.33 -33.01
N GLU A 63 5.30 -34.55 -34.05
CA GLU A 63 4.71 -35.04 -35.31
C GLU A 63 5.76 -35.57 -36.31
N ARG A 64 7.00 -35.79 -35.84
CA ARG A 64 8.13 -36.18 -36.70
C ARG A 64 7.94 -37.54 -37.38
N HIS A 65 7.14 -38.43 -36.81
CA HIS A 65 6.94 -39.79 -37.32
C HIS A 65 6.39 -39.86 -38.75
N GLY A 66 5.80 -38.78 -39.28
CA GLY A 66 5.30 -38.68 -40.66
C GLY A 66 6.17 -37.84 -41.61
N LEU A 67 7.45 -37.63 -41.31
CA LEU A 67 8.37 -36.83 -42.13
C LEU A 67 9.45 -37.71 -42.77
N SER A 68 9.51 -37.73 -44.10
CA SER A 68 10.47 -38.54 -44.86
C SER A 68 11.78 -37.80 -45.12
N SER A 69 11.78 -36.47 -45.17
CA SER A 69 12.95 -35.64 -45.49
C SER A 69 13.20 -34.50 -44.50
N TRP A 70 14.44 -33.99 -44.48
CA TRP A 70 14.80 -32.77 -43.73
C TRP A 70 14.10 -31.53 -44.28
N SER A 71 13.82 -31.46 -45.58
CA SER A 71 13.06 -30.36 -46.18
C SER A 71 11.63 -30.31 -45.66
N ASP A 72 10.96 -31.46 -45.53
CA ASP A 72 9.58 -31.51 -45.02
C ASP A 72 9.51 -31.08 -43.55
N PHE A 73 10.55 -31.39 -42.78
CA PHE A 73 10.68 -30.92 -41.40
C PHE A 73 10.76 -29.40 -41.32
N ILE A 74 11.61 -28.77 -42.15
CA ILE A 74 11.77 -27.31 -42.16
C ILE A 74 10.47 -26.63 -42.63
N ILE A 75 9.82 -27.16 -43.67
CA ILE A 75 8.54 -26.62 -44.16
C ILE A 75 7.47 -26.69 -43.07
N LYS A 76 7.33 -27.84 -42.38
CA LYS A 76 6.38 -27.97 -41.25
C LYS A 76 6.74 -27.05 -40.09
N LEU A 77 8.02 -26.91 -39.73
CA LEU A 77 8.46 -26.03 -38.65
C LEU A 77 8.11 -24.57 -38.93
N VAL A 78 8.37 -24.10 -40.16
CA VAL A 78 8.01 -22.74 -40.59
C VAL A 78 6.50 -22.54 -40.58
N ALA A 79 5.73 -23.50 -41.11
CA ALA A 79 4.27 -23.45 -41.10
C ALA A 79 3.71 -23.38 -39.66
N ARG A 80 4.24 -24.18 -38.73
CA ARG A 80 3.86 -24.15 -37.31
C ARG A 80 4.23 -22.84 -36.62
N THR A 81 5.38 -22.26 -36.97
CA THR A 81 5.82 -20.95 -36.44
C THR A 81 4.87 -19.84 -36.85
N ILE A 82 4.50 -19.81 -38.13
CA ILE A 82 3.52 -18.85 -38.66
C ILE A 82 2.15 -19.09 -38.00
N GLN A 83 1.71 -20.35 -37.91
CA GLN A 83 0.43 -20.70 -37.30
C GLN A 83 0.33 -20.24 -35.83
N ASN A 84 1.36 -20.54 -35.03
CA ASN A 84 1.38 -20.19 -33.62
C ASN A 84 1.43 -18.67 -33.42
N GLY A 85 2.17 -17.94 -34.25
CA GLY A 85 2.13 -16.48 -34.28
C GLY A 85 0.74 -15.93 -34.59
N LEU A 86 0.07 -16.48 -35.63
CA LEU A 86 -1.28 -16.09 -36.05
C LEU A 86 -2.36 -16.45 -35.02
N THR A 87 -2.09 -17.43 -34.17
CA THR A 87 -3.03 -17.86 -33.12
C THR A 87 -2.86 -17.02 -31.85
N VAL A 88 -1.64 -16.97 -31.32
CA VAL A 88 -1.37 -16.45 -29.98
C VAL A 88 -1.46 -14.93 -29.97
N ILE A 89 -0.84 -14.23 -30.93
CA ILE A 89 -0.75 -12.77 -30.90
C ILE A 89 -2.16 -12.13 -31.02
N PRO A 90 -2.99 -12.45 -32.04
CA PRO A 90 -4.31 -11.85 -32.16
C PRO A 90 -5.25 -12.26 -31.02
N ALA A 91 -5.18 -13.51 -30.55
CA ALA A 91 -6.02 -13.96 -29.45
C ALA A 91 -5.72 -13.22 -28.15
N LEU A 92 -4.45 -12.92 -27.86
CA LEU A 92 -4.08 -12.15 -26.66
C LEU A 92 -4.52 -10.69 -26.74
N TYR A 93 -4.35 -10.04 -27.89
CA TYR A 93 -4.89 -8.70 -28.10
C TYR A 93 -6.41 -8.67 -27.93
N LEU A 94 -7.11 -9.69 -28.41
CA LEU A 94 -8.55 -9.81 -28.26
C LEU A 94 -8.96 -10.04 -26.79
N VAL A 95 -8.21 -10.84 -26.03
CA VAL A 95 -8.43 -11.02 -24.58
C VAL A 95 -8.23 -9.69 -23.83
N ASP A 96 -7.18 -8.94 -24.17
CA ASP A 96 -6.93 -7.63 -23.56
C ASP A 96 -8.01 -6.60 -23.95
N TYR A 97 -8.51 -6.63 -25.20
CA TYR A 97 -9.63 -5.80 -25.65
C TYR A 97 -10.95 -6.15 -24.94
N LEU A 98 -11.21 -7.44 -24.70
CA LEU A 98 -12.42 -7.92 -24.03
C LEU A 98 -12.37 -7.83 -22.49
N ARG A 99 -11.23 -7.40 -21.93
CA ARG A 99 -11.04 -7.22 -20.49
C ARG A 99 -12.15 -6.44 -19.77
N PRO A 100 -12.70 -5.33 -20.30
CA PRO A 100 -13.78 -4.60 -19.64
C PRO A 100 -15.06 -5.43 -19.46
N VAL A 101 -15.34 -6.33 -20.41
CA VAL A 101 -16.50 -7.25 -20.37
C VAL A 101 -16.32 -8.31 -19.28
N PHE A 102 -15.07 -8.66 -18.96
CA PHE A 102 -14.74 -9.65 -17.93
C PHE A 102 -14.73 -9.10 -16.50
N LYS A 103 -14.77 -7.77 -16.31
CA LYS A 103 -14.65 -7.11 -15.00
C LYS A 103 -15.72 -7.57 -13.99
N ASN A 104 -16.92 -7.89 -14.46
CA ASN A 104 -18.06 -8.26 -13.60
C ASN A 104 -18.35 -9.78 -13.58
N ALA A 105 -17.53 -10.59 -14.24
CA ALA A 105 -17.73 -12.03 -14.35
C ALA A 105 -16.88 -12.80 -13.32
N SER A 106 -17.35 -13.96 -12.89
CA SER A 106 -16.59 -14.83 -12.00
C SER A 106 -15.33 -15.37 -12.70
N ILE A 107 -14.23 -15.50 -11.94
CA ILE A 107 -12.95 -16.02 -12.44
C ILE A 107 -13.12 -17.33 -13.25
N PRO A 108 -13.90 -18.34 -12.80
CA PRO A 108 -14.11 -19.56 -13.57
C PRO A 108 -14.80 -19.31 -14.92
N SER A 109 -15.81 -18.42 -14.96
CA SER A 109 -16.52 -18.08 -16.20
C SER A 109 -15.59 -17.44 -17.22
N VAL A 110 -14.71 -16.55 -16.76
CA VAL A 110 -13.75 -15.88 -17.64
C VAL A 110 -12.70 -16.86 -18.16
N SER A 111 -12.16 -17.72 -17.29
CA SER A 111 -11.22 -18.77 -17.70
C SER A 111 -11.79 -19.67 -18.80
N VAL A 112 -13.05 -20.09 -18.67
CA VAL A 112 -13.73 -20.92 -19.70
C VAL A 112 -13.86 -20.16 -21.02
N ARG A 113 -14.25 -18.87 -20.99
CA ARG A 113 -14.33 -18.04 -22.21
C ARG A 113 -12.99 -17.87 -22.90
N ILE A 114 -11.91 -17.69 -22.15
CA ILE A 114 -10.56 -17.55 -22.70
C ILE A 114 -10.09 -18.86 -23.34
N VAL A 115 -10.32 -20.00 -22.69
CA VAL A 115 -10.01 -21.32 -23.28
C VAL A 115 -10.79 -21.53 -24.58
N MET A 116 -12.09 -21.25 -24.59
CA MET A 116 -12.91 -21.36 -25.81
C MET A 116 -12.42 -20.44 -26.93
N LEU A 117 -12.04 -19.21 -26.61
CA LEU A 117 -11.49 -18.25 -27.56
C LEU A 117 -10.17 -18.72 -28.16
N MET A 118 -9.25 -19.21 -27.32
CA MET A 118 -7.96 -19.74 -27.77
C MET A 118 -8.12 -21.00 -28.63
N MET A 119 -9.03 -21.91 -28.24
CA MET A 119 -9.34 -23.10 -29.03
C MET A 119 -9.93 -22.73 -30.39
N PHE A 120 -10.87 -21.79 -30.43
CA PHE A 120 -11.46 -21.30 -31.67
C PHE A 120 -10.41 -20.65 -32.58
N ALA A 121 -9.57 -19.77 -32.03
CA ALA A 121 -8.47 -19.15 -32.77
C ALA A 121 -7.51 -20.19 -33.36
N ALA A 122 -7.18 -21.25 -32.61
CA ALA A 122 -6.31 -22.33 -33.06
C ALA A 122 -6.95 -23.18 -34.17
N THR A 123 -8.26 -23.41 -34.11
CA THR A 123 -8.99 -24.11 -35.18
C THR A 123 -8.99 -23.29 -36.47
N VAL A 124 -9.29 -21.99 -36.37
CA VAL A 124 -9.32 -21.08 -37.54
C VAL A 124 -7.94 -20.93 -38.15
N SER A 125 -6.90 -20.70 -37.34
CA SER A 125 -5.52 -20.56 -37.83
C SER A 125 -5.02 -21.84 -38.49
N MET A 126 -5.35 -23.00 -37.94
CA MET A 126 -5.00 -24.30 -38.51
C MET A 126 -5.65 -24.51 -39.88
N ALA A 127 -6.96 -24.24 -39.98
CA ALA A 127 -7.69 -24.36 -41.24
C ALA A 127 -7.11 -23.44 -42.32
N LEU A 128 -6.77 -22.19 -41.96
CA LEU A 128 -6.16 -21.22 -42.87
C LEU A 128 -4.78 -21.68 -43.36
N VAL A 129 -3.90 -22.12 -42.46
CA VAL A 129 -2.55 -22.57 -42.83
C VAL A 129 -2.61 -23.81 -43.74
N VAL A 130 -3.46 -24.79 -43.43
CA VAL A 130 -3.64 -25.97 -44.28
C VAL A 130 -4.16 -25.58 -45.67
N LEU A 131 -5.15 -24.69 -45.75
CA LEU A 131 -5.68 -24.20 -47.03
C LEU A 131 -4.60 -23.54 -47.88
N VAL A 132 -3.76 -22.69 -47.27
CA VAL A 132 -2.63 -22.05 -47.96
C VAL A 132 -1.62 -23.08 -48.45
N LEU A 133 -1.28 -24.09 -47.64
CA LEU A 133 -0.34 -25.14 -48.03
C LEU A 133 -0.85 -26.01 -49.18
N ILE A 134 -2.15 -26.34 -49.19
CA ILE A 134 -2.79 -27.06 -50.30
C ILE A 134 -2.77 -26.21 -51.57
N ASN A 135 -3.11 -24.92 -51.47
CA ASN A 135 -3.11 -24.00 -52.61
C ASN A 135 -1.71 -23.76 -53.20
N MET A 136 -0.67 -23.83 -52.38
CA MET A 136 0.74 -23.77 -52.82
C MET A 136 1.27 -25.09 -53.38
N GLY A 137 0.48 -26.17 -53.36
CA GLY A 137 0.92 -27.50 -53.80
C GLY A 137 1.96 -28.15 -52.88
N LEU A 138 2.10 -27.66 -51.63
CA LEU A 138 3.06 -28.17 -50.65
C LEU A 138 2.52 -29.36 -49.85
N MET A 139 1.21 -29.61 -49.89
CA MET A 139 0.57 -30.77 -49.27
C MET A 139 -0.63 -31.25 -50.09
N GLU A 140 -0.81 -32.56 -50.18
CA GLU A 140 -2.03 -33.18 -50.69
C GLU A 140 -3.14 -33.15 -49.64
N TYR A 141 -4.39 -32.98 -50.10
CA TYR A 141 -5.54 -32.98 -49.20
C TYR A 141 -5.90 -34.40 -48.77
N ASP A 142 -5.62 -34.71 -47.51
CA ASP A 142 -6.17 -35.88 -46.82
C ASP A 142 -7.15 -35.44 -45.71
N ARG A 143 -8.41 -35.86 -45.84
CA ARG A 143 -9.47 -35.58 -44.87
C ARG A 143 -9.15 -36.18 -43.50
N GLN A 144 -8.56 -37.37 -43.44
CA GLN A 144 -8.29 -38.04 -42.18
C GLN A 144 -7.18 -37.31 -41.42
N ALA A 145 -6.04 -37.05 -42.06
CA ALA A 145 -4.96 -36.25 -41.49
C ALA A 145 -5.42 -34.85 -41.08
N PHE A 146 -6.25 -34.19 -41.89
CA PHE A 146 -6.81 -32.87 -41.54
C PHE A 146 -7.60 -32.91 -40.23
N MET A 147 -8.54 -33.85 -40.10
CA MET A 147 -9.36 -33.97 -38.90
C MET A 147 -8.54 -34.32 -37.65
N THR A 148 -7.57 -35.23 -37.77
CA THR A 148 -6.68 -35.60 -36.67
C THR A 148 -5.82 -34.43 -36.23
N ASN A 149 -5.22 -33.69 -37.17
CA ASN A 149 -4.37 -32.54 -36.87
C ASN A 149 -5.17 -31.38 -36.26
N LEU A 150 -6.39 -31.14 -36.74
CA LEU A 150 -7.28 -30.11 -36.19
C LEU A 150 -7.68 -30.45 -34.76
N PHE A 151 -8.09 -31.70 -34.50
CA PHE A 151 -8.45 -32.16 -33.16
C PHE A 151 -7.26 -32.06 -32.20
N PHE A 152 -6.11 -32.61 -32.59
CA PHE A 152 -4.90 -32.62 -31.77
C PHE A 152 -4.43 -31.19 -31.43
N ASN A 153 -4.38 -30.30 -32.42
CA ASN A 153 -3.98 -28.91 -32.24
C ASN A 153 -4.93 -28.14 -31.31
N THR A 154 -6.23 -28.36 -31.45
CA THR A 154 -7.27 -27.68 -30.66
C THR A 154 -7.21 -28.15 -29.19
N VAL A 155 -7.07 -29.46 -28.97
CA VAL A 155 -6.96 -30.03 -27.61
C VAL A 155 -5.67 -29.59 -26.92
N LEU A 156 -4.53 -29.63 -27.62
CA LEU A 156 -3.26 -29.17 -27.05
C LEU A 156 -3.30 -27.68 -26.71
N THR A 157 -3.83 -26.84 -27.60
CA THR A 157 -3.94 -25.39 -27.33
C THR A 157 -4.83 -25.13 -26.12
N GLY A 158 -5.96 -25.83 -25.99
CA GLY A 158 -6.82 -25.75 -24.81
C GLY A 158 -6.09 -26.17 -23.53
N GLY A 159 -5.38 -27.31 -23.56
CA GLY A 159 -4.58 -27.80 -22.43
C GLY A 159 -3.50 -26.80 -21.99
N PHE A 160 -2.74 -26.23 -22.93
CA PHE A 160 -1.73 -25.22 -22.61
C PHE A 160 -2.34 -23.93 -22.07
N THR A 161 -3.47 -23.49 -22.63
CA THR A 161 -4.20 -22.33 -22.13
C THR A 161 -4.63 -22.56 -20.67
N ILE A 162 -5.10 -23.76 -20.34
CA ILE A 162 -5.47 -24.12 -18.95
C ILE A 162 -4.24 -24.05 -18.03
N VAL A 163 -3.11 -24.65 -18.40
CA VAL A 163 -1.87 -24.61 -17.59
C VAL A 163 -1.43 -23.16 -17.35
N PHE A 164 -1.48 -22.32 -18.38
CA PHE A 164 -1.17 -20.90 -18.29
C PHE A 164 -2.13 -20.19 -17.33
N LEU A 165 -3.44 -20.40 -17.48
CA LEU A 165 -4.45 -19.83 -16.59
C LEU A 165 -4.26 -20.27 -15.13
N LEU A 166 -3.90 -21.53 -14.87
CA LEU A 166 -3.62 -22.02 -13.52
C LEU A 166 -2.39 -21.33 -12.90
N TYR A 167 -1.34 -21.11 -13.69
CA TYR A 167 -0.17 -20.35 -13.25
C TYR A 167 -0.54 -18.91 -12.86
N PHE A 168 -1.30 -18.20 -13.71
CA PHE A 168 -1.74 -16.83 -13.38
C PHE A 168 -2.70 -16.80 -12.20
N LEU A 169 -3.61 -17.78 -12.09
CA LEU A 169 -4.51 -17.87 -10.95
C LEU A 169 -3.76 -18.06 -9.63
N ARG A 170 -2.71 -18.89 -9.64
CA ARG A 170 -1.83 -19.08 -8.48
C ARG A 170 -1.11 -17.79 -8.13
N SER A 171 -0.46 -17.15 -9.10
CA SER A 171 0.26 -15.89 -8.89
C SER A 171 -0.68 -14.78 -8.36
N TYR A 172 -1.89 -14.68 -8.91
CA TYR A 172 -2.92 -13.75 -8.45
C TYR A 172 -3.36 -14.02 -7.00
N ARG A 173 -3.50 -15.29 -6.59
CA ARG A 173 -3.83 -15.66 -5.20
C ARG A 173 -2.71 -15.31 -4.23
N GLU A 174 -1.46 -15.57 -4.60
CA GLU A 174 -0.29 -15.25 -3.78
C GLU A 174 -0.17 -13.73 -3.56
N LEU A 175 -0.35 -12.94 -4.62
CA LEU A 175 -0.34 -11.47 -4.54
C LEU A 175 -1.50 -10.92 -3.69
N ASN A 176 -2.71 -11.46 -3.84
CA ASN A 176 -3.85 -11.06 -3.02
C ASN A 176 -3.67 -11.42 -1.54
N ALA A 177 -3.13 -12.61 -1.25
CA ALA A 177 -2.86 -13.02 0.11
C ALA A 177 -1.83 -12.10 0.77
N LEU A 178 -0.79 -11.70 0.04
CA LEU A 178 0.19 -10.73 0.52
C LEU A 178 -0.46 -9.37 0.81
N LYS A 179 -1.27 -8.85 -0.12
CA LYS A 179 -1.98 -7.57 0.05
C LYS A 179 -2.88 -7.58 1.28
N LEU A 180 -3.72 -8.60 1.43
CA LEU A 180 -4.59 -8.76 2.58
C LEU A 180 -3.77 -8.84 3.87
N SER A 181 -2.65 -9.58 3.89
CA SER A 181 -1.80 -9.67 5.08
C SER A 181 -1.20 -8.31 5.50
N PHE A 182 -0.89 -7.45 4.53
CA PHE A 182 -0.38 -6.11 4.78
C PHE A 182 -1.47 -5.18 5.32
N GLU A 183 -2.66 -5.21 4.71
CA GLU A 183 -3.83 -4.47 5.20
C GLU A 183 -4.21 -4.90 6.62
N TYR A 184 -4.25 -6.20 6.91
CA TYR A 184 -4.52 -6.72 8.25
C TYR A 184 -3.46 -6.31 9.28
N LYS A 185 -2.18 -6.24 8.89
CA LYS A 185 -1.12 -5.76 9.79
C LYS A 185 -1.29 -4.28 10.11
N LEU A 186 -1.60 -3.46 9.11
CA LEU A 186 -1.83 -2.03 9.28
C LEU A 186 -3.05 -1.75 10.17
N THR A 187 -4.15 -2.46 9.94
CA THR A 187 -5.36 -2.31 10.77
C THR A 187 -5.15 -2.83 12.19
N ALA A 188 -4.53 -4.01 12.35
CA ALA A 188 -4.22 -4.54 13.67
C ALA A 188 -3.26 -3.65 14.47
N GLN A 189 -2.27 -3.02 13.82
CA GLN A 189 -1.42 -2.02 14.48
C GLN A 189 -2.19 -0.75 14.87
N ASN A 190 -3.22 -0.38 14.10
CA ASN A 190 -4.10 0.74 14.44
C ASN A 190 -4.98 0.39 15.64
N ASP A 191 -5.64 -0.78 15.60
CA ASP A 191 -6.52 -1.28 16.66
C ASP A 191 -5.79 -1.61 17.95
N LEU A 192 -4.57 -2.16 17.87
CA LEU A 192 -3.72 -2.40 19.04
C LEU A 192 -3.26 -1.11 19.72
N ILE A 193 -3.17 0.00 18.98
CA ILE A 193 -2.81 1.29 19.56
C ILE A 193 -4.03 2.01 20.11
N LYS A 194 -5.19 1.88 19.45
CA LYS A 194 -6.48 2.28 20.04
C LYS A 194 -6.80 1.51 21.32
N ALA A 195 -6.47 0.22 21.37
CA ALA A 195 -6.62 -0.62 22.56
C ALA A 195 -5.52 -0.36 23.63
N ARG A 196 -4.41 0.28 23.25
CA ARG A 196 -3.33 0.75 24.12
C ARG A 196 -3.48 2.22 24.51
N THR A 197 -4.69 2.80 24.56
CA THR A 197 -4.89 3.92 25.51
C THR A 197 -4.37 3.45 26.85
N ALA A 198 -3.22 3.97 27.29
CA ALA A 198 -2.44 3.40 28.37
C ALA A 198 -3.39 3.21 29.56
N PRO A 199 -3.64 1.96 30.03
CA PRO A 199 -4.57 1.74 31.12
C PRO A 199 -4.24 2.65 32.31
N HIS A 200 -2.94 2.87 32.51
CA HIS A 200 -2.39 3.81 33.47
C HIS A 200 -2.82 5.27 33.24
N PHE A 201 -2.73 5.80 32.01
CA PHE A 201 -3.21 7.16 31.70
C PHE A 201 -4.69 7.31 32.02
N PHE A 202 -5.52 6.33 31.60
CA PHE A 202 -6.95 6.35 31.87
C PHE A 202 -7.25 6.31 33.38
N PHE A 203 -6.68 5.35 34.11
CA PHE A 203 -6.90 5.22 35.55
C PHE A 203 -6.42 6.45 36.32
N ASN A 204 -5.26 7.00 35.96
CA ASN A 204 -4.73 8.20 36.60
C ASN A 204 -5.60 9.42 36.33
N THR A 205 -6.05 9.58 35.09
CA THR A 205 -6.93 10.67 34.70
C THR A 205 -8.27 10.61 35.46
N ILE A 206 -8.85 9.41 35.61
CA ILE A 206 -10.06 9.22 36.40
C ILE A 206 -9.81 9.51 37.88
N ASN A 207 -8.68 9.08 38.45
CA ASN A 207 -8.36 9.35 39.85
C ASN A 207 -8.19 10.86 40.12
N THR A 208 -7.50 11.58 39.23
CA THR A 208 -7.37 13.04 39.29
C THR A 208 -8.73 13.71 39.10
N LEU A 209 -9.58 13.21 38.20
CA LEU A 209 -10.93 13.73 38.02
C LEU A 209 -11.76 13.56 39.30
N VAL A 210 -11.73 12.37 39.91
CA VAL A 210 -12.47 12.09 41.16
C VAL A 210 -12.01 12.99 42.30
N SER A 211 -10.70 13.23 42.45
CA SER A 211 -10.19 14.14 43.48
C SER A 211 -10.56 15.62 43.21
N LEU A 212 -10.61 16.02 41.94
CA LEU A 212 -11.00 17.37 41.53
C LEU A 212 -12.51 17.62 41.63
N ILE A 213 -13.37 16.60 41.46
CA ILE A 213 -14.82 16.76 41.60
C ILE A 213 -15.19 17.31 42.98
N GLU A 214 -14.52 16.86 44.04
CA GLU A 214 -14.78 17.32 45.40
C GLU A 214 -14.03 18.62 45.74
N SER A 215 -12.78 18.76 45.27
CA SER A 215 -11.91 19.89 45.66
C SER A 215 -12.02 21.12 44.76
N ASN A 216 -12.19 20.94 43.46
CA ASN A 216 -12.32 22.02 42.48
C ASN A 216 -13.14 21.59 41.23
N PRO A 217 -14.49 21.67 41.31
CA PRO A 217 -15.38 21.21 40.25
C PRO A 217 -15.14 21.89 38.89
N SER A 218 -14.66 23.14 38.89
CA SER A 218 -14.36 23.87 37.66
C SER A 218 -13.17 23.27 36.90
N LYS A 219 -12.08 22.95 37.61
CA LYS A 219 -10.93 22.22 37.05
C LYS A 219 -11.32 20.80 36.62
N ALA A 220 -12.19 20.11 37.38
CA ALA A 220 -12.69 18.79 36.99
C ALA A 220 -13.45 18.83 35.65
N SER A 221 -14.31 19.83 35.46
CA SER A 221 -15.07 20.00 34.21
C SER A 221 -14.14 20.25 33.01
N ALA A 222 -13.13 21.11 33.19
CA ALA A 222 -12.14 21.39 32.14
C ALA A 222 -11.33 20.12 31.80
N LEU A 223 -10.90 19.37 32.81
CA LEU A 223 -10.19 18.10 32.64
C LEU A 223 -11.03 17.10 31.86
N LEU A 224 -12.32 16.92 32.21
CA LEU A 224 -13.23 16.02 31.51
C LEU A 224 -13.42 16.41 30.03
N GLN A 225 -13.44 17.71 29.73
CA GLN A 225 -13.56 18.19 28.35
C GLN A 225 -12.32 17.83 27.52
N ASN A 226 -11.11 18.05 28.07
CA ASN A 226 -9.86 17.65 27.40
C ASN A 226 -9.83 16.14 27.14
N VAL A 227 -10.24 15.34 28.12
CA VAL A 227 -10.33 13.88 27.99
C VAL A 227 -11.30 13.49 26.87
N SER A 228 -12.47 14.11 26.82
CA SER A 228 -13.46 13.83 25.78
C SER A 228 -12.93 14.10 24.38
N VAL A 229 -12.21 15.22 24.18
CA VAL A 229 -11.59 15.56 22.89
C VAL A 229 -10.55 14.51 22.50
N LEU A 230 -9.64 14.15 23.41
CA LEU A 230 -8.58 13.19 23.14
C LEU A 230 -9.11 11.81 22.76
N TYR A 231 -10.13 11.33 23.50
CA TYR A 231 -10.76 10.04 23.21
C TYR A 231 -11.54 10.06 21.90
N ARG A 232 -12.25 11.15 21.58
CA ARG A 232 -12.93 11.30 20.30
C ARG A 232 -11.95 11.23 19.13
N ALA A 233 -10.80 11.89 19.22
CA ALA A 233 -9.75 11.81 18.21
C ALA A 233 -9.17 10.40 18.08
N SER A 234 -8.91 9.73 19.22
CA SER A 234 -8.46 8.33 19.24
C SER A 234 -9.42 7.35 18.53
N PHE A 235 -10.72 7.67 18.52
CA PHE A 235 -11.74 6.84 17.87
C PHE A 235 -12.14 7.32 16.46
N SER A 236 -11.75 8.51 16.00
CA SER A 236 -12.17 9.03 14.68
C SER A 236 -11.69 8.14 13.53
N GLY A 237 -10.52 7.51 13.70
CA GLY A 237 -9.93 6.63 12.69
C GLY A 237 -9.40 7.37 11.47
N GLU A 238 -9.32 8.69 11.54
CA GLU A 238 -8.63 9.51 10.55
C GLU A 238 -7.14 9.13 10.51
N ARG A 239 -6.60 9.01 9.29
CA ARG A 239 -5.21 8.62 9.09
C ARG A 239 -4.28 9.82 9.05
N GLU A 240 -4.82 10.97 8.65
CA GLU A 240 -4.12 12.22 8.42
C GLU A 240 -5.00 13.35 8.96
N ILE A 241 -4.38 14.29 9.65
CA ILE A 241 -5.01 15.51 10.18
C ILE A 241 -4.06 16.69 9.93
N SER A 242 -4.57 17.91 10.03
CA SER A 242 -3.70 19.08 9.93
C SER A 242 -2.72 19.11 11.10
N PHE A 243 -1.56 19.75 10.91
CA PHE A 243 -0.60 19.90 11.99
C PHE A 243 -1.17 20.74 13.14
N GLU A 244 -1.98 21.75 12.82
CA GLU A 244 -2.75 22.51 13.81
C GLU A 244 -3.64 21.60 14.68
N GLU A 245 -4.39 20.68 14.06
CA GLU A 245 -5.23 19.71 14.78
C GLU A 245 -4.39 18.79 15.67
N GLU A 246 -3.24 18.29 15.17
CA GLU A 246 -2.33 17.47 15.97
C GLU A 246 -1.75 18.23 17.17
N VAL A 247 -1.38 19.50 17.00
CA VAL A 247 -0.90 20.37 18.10
C VAL A 247 -2.01 20.57 19.13
N ALA A 248 -3.24 20.86 18.71
CA ALA A 248 -4.37 21.01 19.63
C ALA A 248 -4.62 19.72 20.44
N LEU A 249 -4.50 18.54 19.82
CA LEU A 249 -4.57 17.25 20.53
C LEU A 249 -3.44 17.10 21.56
N CYS A 250 -2.23 17.53 21.22
CA CYS A 250 -1.09 17.52 22.14
C CYS A 250 -1.30 18.47 23.31
N GLU A 251 -1.84 19.66 23.09
CA GLU A 251 -2.17 20.61 24.17
C GLU A 251 -3.22 20.05 25.12
N HIS A 252 -4.27 19.41 24.60
CA HIS A 252 -5.26 18.72 25.43
C HIS A 252 -4.62 17.60 26.27
N TYR A 253 -3.74 16.81 25.67
CA TYR A 253 -2.99 15.76 26.38
C TYR A 253 -2.12 16.35 27.50
N LEU A 254 -1.31 17.37 27.20
CA LEU A 254 -0.40 18.00 28.15
C LEU A 254 -1.13 18.72 29.28
N ALA A 255 -2.32 19.29 29.01
CA ALA A 255 -3.16 19.89 30.05
C ALA A 255 -3.70 18.85 31.05
N ILE A 256 -4.04 17.64 30.58
CA ILE A 256 -4.43 16.52 31.44
C ILE A 256 -3.24 16.13 32.34
N GLU A 257 -2.06 15.99 31.74
CA GLU A 257 -0.84 15.61 32.45
C GLU A 257 -0.34 16.68 33.43
N SER A 258 -0.43 17.96 33.08
CA SER A 258 -0.10 19.08 33.98
C SER A 258 -0.97 19.07 35.23
N SER A 259 -2.27 18.80 35.07
CA SER A 259 -3.20 18.66 36.20
C SER A 259 -2.80 17.50 37.13
N ARG A 260 -2.29 16.40 36.57
CA ARG A 260 -1.80 15.24 37.33
C ARG A 260 -0.50 15.53 38.07
N LEU A 261 0.40 16.28 37.44
CA LEU A 261 1.72 16.64 37.96
C LEU A 261 1.68 17.87 38.89
N ALA A 262 0.49 18.38 39.22
CA ALA A 262 0.29 19.57 40.05
C ALA A 262 1.05 20.79 39.49
N ASP A 263 0.89 21.05 38.20
CA ASP A 263 1.44 22.20 37.48
C ASP A 263 2.99 22.24 37.44
N LYS A 264 3.65 21.08 37.56
CA LYS A 264 5.10 20.90 37.40
C LYS A 264 5.55 20.64 35.96
N LEU A 265 4.63 20.66 35.00
CA LEU A 265 4.94 20.47 33.58
C LEU A 265 4.85 21.83 32.90
N GLU A 266 5.97 22.34 32.42
CA GLU A 266 6.04 23.56 31.65
C GLU A 266 6.35 23.21 30.19
N VAL A 267 5.50 23.68 29.28
CA VAL A 267 5.64 23.40 27.84
C VAL A 267 5.74 24.72 27.10
N HIS A 268 6.81 24.86 26.33
CA HIS A 268 7.04 25.98 25.45
C HIS A 268 6.90 25.52 24.00
N TRP A 269 6.09 26.22 23.22
CA TRP A 269 5.83 25.95 21.81
C TRP A 269 6.46 27.07 20.96
N ASP A 270 7.40 26.70 20.10
CA ASP A 270 7.99 27.54 19.05
C ASP A 270 7.43 27.05 17.71
N LEU A 271 6.27 27.62 17.33
CA LEU A 271 5.46 27.21 16.19
C LEU A 271 5.60 28.22 15.03
N PRO A 272 5.56 27.75 13.77
CA PRO A 272 5.43 28.63 12.61
C PRO A 272 4.04 29.30 12.58
N ASP A 273 3.86 30.27 11.67
CA ASP A 273 2.59 30.99 11.51
C ASP A 273 1.40 30.03 11.28
N GLU A 274 0.20 30.40 11.77
CA GLU A 274 -1.01 29.56 11.72
C GLU A 274 -1.34 29.07 10.30
N ASP A 275 -1.19 29.93 9.28
CA ASP A 275 -1.44 29.56 7.88
C ASP A 275 -0.53 28.41 7.43
N ILE A 276 0.75 28.41 7.86
CA ILE A 276 1.71 27.35 7.55
C ILE A 276 1.32 26.05 8.25
N MET A 277 0.87 26.12 9.51
CA MET A 277 0.44 24.94 10.26
C MET A 277 -0.83 24.29 9.68
N TYR A 278 -1.72 25.09 9.10
CA TYR A 278 -2.93 24.58 8.45
C TYR A 278 -2.62 23.78 7.18
N ASP A 279 -1.65 24.25 6.39
CA ASP A 279 -1.22 23.59 5.16
C ASP A 279 -0.33 22.35 5.40
N MET A 280 0.21 22.23 6.61
CA MET A 280 0.92 21.03 7.05
C MET A 280 -0.03 19.90 7.41
N VAL A 281 0.32 18.69 7.00
CA VAL A 281 -0.39 17.47 7.37
C VAL A 281 0.55 16.45 8.01
N ILE A 282 0.02 15.74 9.00
CA ILE A 282 0.74 14.69 9.72
C ILE A 282 -0.16 13.48 9.97
N THR A 283 0.44 12.30 10.09
CA THR A 283 -0.29 11.11 10.53
C THR A 283 -0.84 11.35 11.93
N ALA A 284 -2.15 11.17 12.12
CA ALA A 284 -2.84 11.47 13.37
C ALA A 284 -2.21 10.75 14.58
N LEU A 285 -2.13 11.47 15.71
CA LEU A 285 -1.60 11.03 17.00
C LEU A 285 -0.10 10.68 16.99
N THR A 286 0.65 11.11 15.97
CA THR A 286 2.09 10.85 15.92
C THR A 286 2.85 11.67 16.95
N LEU A 287 2.65 13.00 16.95
CA LEU A 287 3.31 13.89 17.90
C LEU A 287 2.82 13.61 19.33
N GLN A 288 1.51 13.40 19.50
CA GLN A 288 0.94 13.05 20.80
C GLN A 288 1.60 11.78 21.38
N SER A 289 1.73 10.72 20.58
CA SER A 289 2.31 9.45 21.04
C SER A 289 3.81 9.54 21.36
N VAL A 290 4.53 10.45 20.70
CA VAL A 290 5.94 10.73 21.03
C VAL A 290 6.02 11.47 22.36
N LEU A 291 5.22 12.53 22.54
CA LEU A 291 5.18 13.31 23.78
C LEU A 291 4.77 12.44 24.98
N GLU A 292 3.76 11.58 24.82
CA GLU A 292 3.32 10.64 25.86
C GLU A 292 4.47 9.74 26.32
N LYS A 293 5.17 9.13 25.37
CA LYS A 293 6.26 8.22 25.68
C LYS A 293 7.46 8.95 26.31
N MET A 294 7.79 10.15 25.84
CA MET A 294 8.83 10.98 26.46
C MET A 294 8.47 11.33 27.89
N LEU A 295 7.25 11.85 28.11
CA LEU A 295 6.80 12.28 29.43
C LEU A 295 6.73 11.12 30.42
N LEU A 296 6.22 9.96 30.01
CA LEU A 296 6.17 8.76 30.84
C LEU A 296 7.55 8.41 31.40
N ASN A 297 8.56 8.34 30.52
CA ASN A 297 9.93 8.00 30.90
C ASN A 297 10.55 9.07 31.81
N VAL A 298 10.27 10.35 31.59
CA VAL A 298 10.84 11.45 32.38
C VAL A 298 10.19 11.53 33.77
N VAL A 299 8.86 11.40 33.86
CA VAL A 299 8.11 11.49 35.13
C VAL A 299 8.49 10.36 36.09
N GLU A 300 8.84 9.17 35.60
CA GLU A 300 9.32 8.07 36.44
C GLU A 300 10.65 8.40 37.14
N MET A 301 11.36 9.44 36.70
CA MET A 301 12.74 9.73 37.12
C MET A 301 12.89 11.01 37.93
N THR A 302 11.84 11.83 38.03
CA THR A 302 11.92 13.11 38.74
C THR A 302 10.62 13.51 39.43
N THR A 303 10.78 14.29 40.49
CA THR A 303 9.69 15.00 41.17
C THR A 303 9.79 16.52 41.02
N GLU A 304 10.82 17.00 40.31
CA GLU A 304 11.08 18.41 40.00
C GLU A 304 10.27 18.85 38.77
N THR A 305 10.27 20.16 38.47
CA THR A 305 9.61 20.71 37.28
C THR A 305 10.26 20.16 36.01
N ILE A 306 9.43 19.82 35.03
CA ILE A 306 9.85 19.28 33.74
C ILE A 306 9.56 20.34 32.68
N HIS A 307 10.59 20.70 31.92
CA HIS A 307 10.48 21.68 30.84
C HIS A 307 10.55 20.97 29.48
N PHE A 308 9.49 21.09 28.70
CA PHE A 308 9.44 20.68 27.29
C PHE A 308 9.55 21.92 26.41
N ASN A 309 10.46 21.90 25.44
CA ASN A 309 10.53 22.88 24.39
C ASN A 309 10.28 22.20 23.05
N ILE A 310 9.21 22.57 22.36
CA ILE A 310 8.79 21.96 21.11
C ILE A 310 8.94 23.02 20.02
N LYS A 311 9.85 22.77 19.09
CA LYS A 311 10.13 23.65 17.96
C LYS A 311 9.76 22.98 16.65
N VAL A 312 9.04 23.70 15.81
CA VAL A 312 8.60 23.22 14.50
C VAL A 312 9.20 24.10 13.42
N THR A 313 9.83 23.46 12.44
CA THR A 313 10.44 24.15 11.30
C THR A 313 10.01 23.52 10.00
N TRP A 314 9.80 24.35 8.98
CA TRP A 314 9.49 23.93 7.63
C TRP A 314 10.46 24.55 6.66
N GLU A 315 11.36 23.73 6.12
CA GLU A 315 12.36 24.18 5.17
C GLU A 315 12.50 23.13 4.07
N GLN A 316 12.62 23.59 2.82
CA GLN A 316 12.94 22.73 1.67
C GLN A 316 12.00 21.50 1.51
N HIS A 317 10.69 21.68 1.70
CA HIS A 317 9.69 20.60 1.62
C HIS A 317 9.86 19.50 2.68
N ARG A 318 10.47 19.84 3.82
CA ARG A 318 10.59 18.94 4.97
C ARG A 318 10.15 19.64 6.23
N VAL A 319 9.37 18.92 7.03
CA VAL A 319 8.96 19.36 8.36
C VAL A 319 9.86 18.67 9.36
N ALA A 320 10.51 19.47 10.22
CA ALA A 320 11.28 18.99 11.34
C ALA A 320 10.66 19.50 12.65
N ILE A 321 10.24 18.57 13.50
CA ILE A 321 9.72 18.83 14.84
C ILE A 321 10.77 18.37 15.83
N GLN A 322 11.35 19.32 16.56
CA GLN A 322 12.34 19.09 17.59
C GLN A 322 11.70 19.23 18.96
N ILE A 323 11.82 18.19 19.79
CA ILE A 323 11.31 18.15 21.16
C ILE A 323 12.51 18.01 22.08
N ASP A 324 12.79 19.07 22.84
CA ASP A 324 13.85 19.11 23.83
C ASP A 324 13.26 19.02 25.23
N VAL A 325 13.84 18.13 26.05
CA VAL A 325 13.49 17.98 27.46
C VAL A 325 14.75 18.10 28.30
N GLU A 326 14.73 19.01 29.26
CA GLU A 326 15.78 19.11 30.28
C GLU A 326 15.46 18.17 31.44
N LEU A 327 16.37 17.23 31.69
CA LEU A 327 16.34 16.36 32.85
C LEU A 327 16.88 17.12 34.09
N PRO A 328 16.54 16.72 35.32
CA PRO A 328 17.17 17.30 36.50
C PRO A 328 18.51 16.62 36.83
N THR A 329 19.43 17.39 37.43
CA THR A 329 20.85 17.01 37.61
C THR A 329 21.07 15.72 38.41
N LYS A 330 20.10 15.26 39.20
CA LYS A 330 20.18 14.03 40.01
C LYS A 330 19.91 12.75 39.20
N THR A 331 19.42 12.85 37.96
CA THR A 331 18.97 11.72 37.13
C THR A 331 20.10 11.08 36.30
N LEU A 332 21.32 11.65 36.33
CA LEU A 332 22.49 11.23 35.53
C LEU A 332 22.93 9.76 35.70
N ILE A 333 22.53 9.08 36.78
CA ILE A 333 22.88 7.67 37.05
C ILE A 333 22.03 6.68 36.21
N ILE A 334 20.98 7.15 35.50
CA ILE A 334 19.98 6.32 34.78
C ILE A 334 20.13 6.42 33.24
N ASN A 335 21.23 6.99 32.73
CA ASN A 335 21.39 7.22 31.28
C ASN A 335 21.43 5.96 30.40
N HIS A 336 21.80 4.79 30.94
CA HIS A 336 21.85 3.54 30.16
C HIS A 336 20.44 2.96 29.90
N ASP A 337 19.55 3.01 30.89
CA ASP A 337 18.16 2.54 30.74
C ASP A 337 17.33 3.49 29.87
N LEU A 338 17.57 4.82 29.98
CA LEU A 338 16.90 5.83 29.17
C LEU A 338 17.04 5.59 27.66
N ARG A 339 18.25 5.26 27.18
CA ARG A 339 18.47 4.98 25.75
C ARG A 339 17.67 3.78 25.24
N GLN A 340 17.44 2.77 26.08
CA GLN A 340 16.64 1.59 25.71
C GLN A 340 15.14 1.89 25.66
N HIS A 341 14.67 2.86 26.46
CA HIS A 341 13.24 3.18 26.58
C HIS A 341 12.79 4.34 25.67
N MET A 342 13.74 5.06 25.05
CA MET A 342 13.51 6.15 24.09
C MET A 342 13.57 5.69 22.62
N ASP A 343 13.25 4.42 22.35
CA ASP A 343 13.10 3.91 20.99
C ASP A 343 11.68 4.14 20.47
N PHE A 344 11.54 4.93 19.40
CA PHE A 344 10.27 5.28 18.77
C PHE A 344 9.97 4.44 17.54
N TYR A 345 10.56 3.25 17.40
CA TYR A 345 10.42 2.38 16.22
C TYR A 345 8.95 2.21 15.76
N ILE A 346 8.00 2.05 16.68
CA ILE A 346 6.57 1.90 16.32
C ILE A 346 5.99 3.18 15.72
N GLN A 347 6.28 4.33 16.32
CA GLN A 347 5.86 5.64 15.82
C GLN A 347 6.55 5.97 14.49
N ALA A 348 7.84 5.67 14.37
CA ALA A 348 8.63 5.86 13.15
C ALA A 348 8.12 4.98 12.01
N ASP A 349 7.80 3.71 12.26
CA ASP A 349 7.25 2.81 11.24
C ASP A 349 5.90 3.30 10.70
N ARG A 350 5.06 3.90 11.55
CA ARG A 350 3.79 4.52 11.13
C ARG A 350 4.03 5.75 10.27
N LEU A 351 4.95 6.62 10.69
CA LEU A 351 5.31 7.79 9.93
C LEU A 351 5.89 7.40 8.56
N ARG A 352 6.75 6.38 8.51
CA ARG A 352 7.32 5.81 7.28
C ARG A 352 6.29 5.14 6.39
N ALA A 353 5.29 4.48 6.96
CA ALA A 353 4.21 3.85 6.19
C ALA A 353 3.38 4.90 5.42
N TYR A 354 3.32 6.14 5.92
CA TYR A 354 2.60 7.24 5.29
C TYR A 354 3.50 8.09 4.38
N PHE A 355 4.63 8.58 4.89
CA PHE A 355 5.53 9.52 4.20
C PHE A 355 6.73 8.87 3.48
N GLY A 356 6.86 7.54 3.54
CA GLY A 356 7.95 6.78 2.94
C GLY A 356 9.20 6.66 3.82
N GLN A 357 10.22 5.94 3.33
CA GLN A 357 11.42 5.61 4.12
C GLN A 357 12.30 6.81 4.50
N SER A 358 12.07 7.98 3.90
CA SER A 358 12.77 9.21 4.26
C SER A 358 12.23 9.90 5.50
N ALA A 359 11.12 9.42 6.07
CA ALA A 359 10.58 9.91 7.33
C ALA A 359 11.14 9.10 8.50
N ASP A 360 11.44 9.76 9.62
CA ASP A 360 12.00 9.08 10.79
C ASP A 360 11.72 9.82 12.10
N ILE A 361 11.86 9.09 13.20
CA ILE A 361 11.83 9.64 14.56
C ILE A 361 13.07 9.15 15.28
N GLN A 362 13.95 10.08 15.64
CA GLN A 362 15.21 9.78 16.30
C GLN A 362 15.29 10.50 17.63
N SER A 363 15.80 9.82 18.65
CA SER A 363 15.98 10.40 19.97
C SER A 363 17.43 10.25 20.42
N THR A 364 17.98 11.33 20.95
CA THR A 364 19.35 11.38 21.45
C THR A 364 19.34 11.89 22.89
N VAL A 365 20.13 11.22 23.74
CA VAL A 365 20.30 11.62 25.14
C VAL A 365 21.73 12.12 25.32
N THR A 366 21.85 13.42 25.58
CA THR A 366 23.12 14.14 25.64
C THR A 366 23.27 14.83 26.99
N GLY A 367 24.06 14.24 27.89
CA GLY A 367 24.25 14.75 29.24
C GLY A 367 22.94 14.74 30.04
N ASN A 368 22.32 15.91 30.14
CA ASN A 368 21.08 16.16 30.88
C ASN A 368 19.92 16.60 29.95
N HIS A 369 20.08 16.51 28.64
CA HIS A 369 19.04 16.84 27.67
C HIS A 369 18.66 15.62 26.86
N ILE A 370 17.36 15.48 26.62
CA ILE A 370 16.80 14.54 25.67
C ILE A 370 16.28 15.35 24.49
N THR A 371 16.79 15.08 23.30
CA THR A 371 16.35 15.71 22.06
C THR A 371 15.77 14.64 21.15
N THR A 372 14.49 14.77 20.83
CA THR A 372 13.79 13.91 19.87
C THR A 372 13.44 14.72 18.64
N ILE A 373 13.78 14.21 17.45
CA ILE A 373 13.53 14.84 16.17
C ILE A 373 12.59 13.95 15.36
N ILE A 374 11.45 14.51 14.98
CA ILE A 374 10.53 13.93 13.99
C ILE A 374 10.80 14.66 12.68
N ASP A 375 11.17 13.94 11.63
CA ASP A 375 11.47 14.51 10.32
C ASP A 375 10.72 13.75 9.25
N TYR A 376 9.97 14.47 8.40
CA TYR A 376 9.25 13.88 7.28
C TYR A 376 9.16 14.85 6.08
N PRO A 377 9.13 14.31 4.84
CA PRO A 377 8.89 15.12 3.66
C PRO A 377 7.42 15.56 3.58
N LEU A 378 7.20 16.83 3.27
CA LEU A 378 5.89 17.41 3.00
C LEU A 378 5.96 18.16 1.68
N GLN A 379 5.29 17.64 0.64
CA GLN A 379 5.21 18.31 -0.66
C GLN A 379 4.27 19.50 -0.56
N ASP A 380 4.74 20.66 -1.02
CA ASP A 380 3.98 21.89 -1.15
C ASP A 380 2.79 21.61 -2.09
N VAL A 381 1.56 21.77 -1.59
CA VAL A 381 0.35 21.52 -2.41
C VAL A 381 0.14 22.67 -3.43
N SER A 382 1.06 23.63 -3.50
CA SER A 382 1.05 24.71 -4.47
C SER A 382 1.79 24.34 -5.76
N LEU A 383 1.05 23.80 -6.76
CA LEU A 383 1.13 24.18 -8.20
C LEU A 383 0.05 23.51 -9.06
#